data_AF-A0A953MDS9-F1
#
_entry.id   AF-A0A953MDS9-F1
#
_cell.length_a   1.000
_cell.length_b   1.000
_cell.length_c   1.000
_cell.angle_alpha   90.00
_cell.angle_beta   90.00
_cell.angle_gamma   90.00
#
_symmetry.space_group_name_H-M   'P 1'
#
loop_
_entity.id
_entity.type
_entity.pdbx_description
1 polymer ?
#
loop_
_entity_poly.entity_id
_entity_poly.type
_entity_poly.pdbx_seq_one_letter_code
_entity_poly.pdbx_strand_id
1 'polypeptide(L)'
;MNHILKLIFYLFLLFSIKLYSQEFPIGVFLNTSDDTSYTRNNNYQQVRNSGVNTVLQYIKNSNQDSLAIFDNIIATNLDRAEDLIHHYSSGYYTRWEAEDTVVGIVPGIKLITGSVTQNDCRAIVGTDQIDTFLVDGPDYIQDRKYRLLYTPYFGASVEYKVNFRLRTTPPFIGGNGSFGGNSPLQTYNICEISVVYRTQSGNDSTLASKVLTSDSLSYIYDNYSLTYTIPDSIGNEPATIHRQEFNPIDKIGYPDKSGETAFGVKFRVKWFGNYNLYCDYIEVYDKEIWEEYLDDSGTFNNLIKSYAQQFSGWSNLRSWYSLDEPRTIDNYEPYRIVDSVLNSAADTLITTFHPNWDGDRNNEFSVKRFVDNASPKRLMINYYPLWYNETFNYGLQTQRQTTQRLFDDTDIENEDVDDYWFVTQAMGFYSRDSLGVLDTAWSKPRITPEQMRASTFLALSQGAKGIMFDPAPLL
;
A
#
# COMPACT_ATOMS: atom_id res chain seq x y z
N MET A 1 22.90 21.09 42.91
CA MET A 1 23.02 20.25 41.70
C MET A 1 21.69 19.99 40.98
N ASN A 2 20.57 19.81 41.68
CA ASN A 2 19.28 19.45 41.07
C ASN A 2 18.55 20.57 40.28
N HIS A 3 18.81 21.84 40.59
CA HIS A 3 18.16 22.97 39.90
C HIS A 3 18.81 23.33 38.56
N ILE A 4 20.13 23.11 38.43
CA ILE A 4 20.88 23.39 37.21
C ILE A 4 20.52 22.36 36.13
N LEU A 5 20.38 21.08 36.49
CA LEU A 5 19.94 20.04 35.55
C LEU A 5 18.51 20.29 35.04
N LYS A 6 17.59 20.70 35.92
CA LYS A 6 16.22 21.08 35.53
C LYS A 6 16.22 22.30 34.61
N LEU A 7 17.03 23.32 34.90
CA LEU A 7 17.14 24.51 34.07
C LEU A 7 17.72 24.19 32.69
N ILE A 8 18.73 23.33 32.61
CA ILE A 8 19.31 22.86 31.33
C ILE A 8 18.28 22.04 30.55
N PHE A 9 17.49 21.20 31.22
CA PHE A 9 16.41 20.44 30.59
C PHE A 9 15.29 21.35 30.06
N TYR A 10 14.89 22.39 30.81
CA TYR A 10 13.94 23.40 30.34
C TYR A 10 14.51 24.27 29.21
N LEU A 11 15.80 24.59 29.24
CA LEU A 11 16.48 25.30 28.15
C LEU A 11 16.55 24.44 26.89
N PHE A 12 16.87 23.14 26.98
CA PHE A 12 16.80 22.23 25.85
C PHE A 12 15.38 22.12 25.28
N LEU A 13 14.35 22.00 26.14
CA LEU A 13 12.95 22.04 25.72
C LEU A 13 12.59 23.34 24.99
N LEU A 14 13.11 24.49 25.43
CA LEU A 14 12.86 25.79 24.79
C LEU A 14 13.63 25.98 23.48
N PHE A 15 14.84 25.42 23.36
CA PHE A 15 15.65 25.46 22.13
C PHE A 15 15.21 24.40 21.09
N SER A 16 14.49 23.36 21.50
CA SER A 16 13.88 22.36 20.61
C SER A 16 12.52 22.79 20.03
N ILE A 17 11.94 23.91 20.48
CA ILE A 17 10.76 24.49 19.83
C ILE A 17 11.26 25.20 18.57
N LYS A 18 11.27 24.49 17.43
CA LYS A 18 11.40 25.14 16.12
C LYS A 18 10.34 26.24 16.04
N LEU A 19 10.80 27.49 15.99
CA LEU A 19 10.01 28.70 15.82
C LEU A 19 9.48 28.78 14.39
N TYR A 20 8.50 27.95 14.09
CA TYR A 20 7.51 28.15 13.02
C TYR A 20 6.20 27.65 13.62
N SER A 21 5.43 28.52 14.28
CA SER A 21 4.11 28.11 14.80
C SER A 21 3.13 28.05 13.63
N GLN A 22 3.28 27.05 12.77
CA GLN A 22 2.13 26.53 12.04
C GLN A 22 1.15 26.03 13.12
N GLU A 23 -0.10 26.49 13.04
CA GLU A 23 -1.13 26.07 14.00
C GLU A 23 -1.24 24.54 13.98
N PHE A 24 -1.29 23.92 15.16
CA PHE A 24 -1.40 22.47 15.26
C PHE A 24 -2.68 21.99 14.55
N PRO A 25 -2.61 21.09 13.56
CA PRO A 25 -3.77 20.58 12.85
C PRO A 25 -4.74 19.83 13.78
N ILE A 26 -5.94 20.38 13.90
CA ILE A 26 -7.11 19.78 14.56
C ILE A 26 -8.19 19.68 13.49
N GLY A 27 -8.49 18.47 13.05
CA GLY A 27 -9.36 18.28 11.90
C GLY A 27 -10.49 17.28 12.04
N VAL A 28 -11.35 17.27 11.04
CA VAL A 28 -12.51 16.36 10.90
C VAL A 28 -12.71 15.97 9.44
N PHE A 29 -13.42 14.86 9.24
CA PHE A 29 -13.91 14.42 7.93
C PHE A 29 -15.27 15.06 7.68
N LEU A 30 -15.46 15.76 6.55
CA LEU A 30 -16.70 16.50 6.28
C LEU A 30 -17.54 15.87 5.15
N ASN A 31 -17.06 15.94 3.91
CA ASN A 31 -17.69 15.31 2.77
C ASN A 31 -16.59 14.88 1.79
N THR A 32 -16.55 13.59 1.46
CA THR A 32 -15.55 13.02 0.57
C THR A 32 -15.95 13.05 -0.90
N SER A 33 -17.20 13.40 -1.21
CA SER A 33 -17.76 13.36 -2.56
C SER A 33 -18.34 14.68 -3.09
N ASP A 34 -18.57 14.75 -4.41
CA ASP A 34 -19.11 15.86 -5.20
C ASP A 34 -20.63 16.06 -4.99
N ASP A 35 -21.23 15.39 -3.99
CA ASP A 35 -22.62 15.62 -3.62
C ASP A 35 -22.84 17.12 -3.37
N THR A 36 -23.80 17.69 -4.09
CA THR A 36 -24.19 19.10 -4.04
C THR A 36 -24.59 19.60 -2.65
N SER A 37 -24.75 18.71 -1.67
CA SER A 37 -24.88 19.04 -0.25
C SER A 37 -23.52 19.23 0.44
N TYR A 38 -22.95 20.42 0.29
CA TYR A 38 -21.70 20.87 0.94
C TYR A 38 -21.76 20.76 2.47
N THR A 39 -21.23 19.66 3.02
CA THR A 39 -21.71 19.05 4.28
C THR A 39 -23.22 18.81 4.20
N ARG A 40 -23.71 17.68 4.70
CA ARG A 40 -25.15 17.40 4.75
C ARG A 40 -25.99 18.55 5.38
N ASN A 41 -25.34 19.50 6.07
CA ASN A 41 -25.95 20.59 6.85
C ASN A 41 -25.38 22.02 6.60
N ASN A 42 -24.53 22.28 5.61
CA ASN A 42 -23.80 23.57 5.45
C ASN A 42 -23.20 24.13 6.77
N ASN A 43 -22.63 23.26 7.62
CA ASN A 43 -22.30 23.60 9.00
C ASN A 43 -20.83 24.05 9.21
N TYR A 44 -20.16 24.52 8.16
CA TYR A 44 -18.74 24.90 8.20
C TYR A 44 -18.40 25.86 9.34
N GLN A 45 -19.21 26.90 9.57
CA GLN A 45 -18.98 27.83 10.69
C GLN A 45 -19.10 27.15 12.05
N GLN A 46 -20.01 26.19 12.22
CA GLN A 46 -20.15 25.46 13.48
C GLN A 46 -18.94 24.54 13.72
N VAL A 47 -18.45 23.91 12.65
CA VAL A 47 -17.22 23.11 12.70
C VAL A 47 -16.02 24.01 13.05
N ARG A 48 -15.87 25.17 12.40
CA ARG A 48 -14.80 26.12 12.74
C ARG A 48 -14.91 26.62 14.19
N ASN A 49 -16.12 26.92 14.65
CA ASN A 49 -16.38 27.37 16.02
C ASN A 49 -16.11 26.29 17.09
N SER A 50 -16.03 25.00 16.71
CA SER A 50 -15.65 23.93 17.64
C SER A 50 -14.13 23.87 17.90
N GLY A 51 -13.35 24.71 17.21
CA GLY A 51 -11.89 24.74 17.30
C GLY A 51 -11.18 23.94 16.21
N VAL A 52 -11.92 23.36 15.27
CA VAL A 52 -11.35 22.72 14.08
C VAL A 52 -10.71 23.77 13.18
N ASN A 53 -9.50 23.49 12.71
CA ASN A 53 -8.77 24.32 11.73
C ASN A 53 -8.42 23.57 10.45
N THR A 54 -8.61 22.25 10.43
CA THR A 54 -8.25 21.36 9.33
C THR A 54 -9.46 20.55 8.87
N VAL A 55 -9.69 20.40 7.57
CA VAL A 55 -10.79 19.59 7.07
C VAL A 55 -10.33 18.66 5.96
N LEU A 56 -10.81 17.42 6.00
CA LEU A 56 -10.74 16.50 4.87
C LEU A 56 -12.06 16.60 4.10
N GLN A 57 -11.98 17.06 2.85
CA GLN A 57 -13.14 17.55 2.10
C GLN A 57 -12.92 17.49 0.59
N TYR A 58 -13.97 17.19 -0.15
CA TYR A 58 -14.02 17.34 -1.61
C TYR A 58 -13.96 18.81 -2.01
N ILE A 59 -13.02 19.19 -2.87
CA ILE A 59 -12.84 20.57 -3.32
C ILE A 59 -13.21 20.77 -4.80
N LYS A 60 -13.80 21.93 -5.09
CA LYS A 60 -14.10 22.44 -6.44
C LYS A 60 -14.24 23.95 -6.40
N ASN A 61 -14.04 24.65 -7.51
CA ASN A 61 -14.06 26.12 -7.53
C ASN A 61 -15.33 26.74 -6.89
N SER A 62 -16.48 26.08 -6.98
CA SER A 62 -17.73 26.56 -6.38
C SER A 62 -17.81 26.50 -4.85
N ASN A 63 -16.91 25.80 -4.15
CA ASN A 63 -16.87 25.76 -2.68
C ASN A 63 -15.63 26.41 -2.06
N GLN A 64 -14.80 27.08 -2.87
CA GLN A 64 -13.59 27.75 -2.40
C GLN A 64 -13.85 28.77 -1.31
N ASP A 65 -14.81 29.68 -1.51
CA ASP A 65 -15.14 30.72 -0.54
C ASP A 65 -15.66 30.14 0.79
N SER A 66 -16.45 29.06 0.73
CA SER A 66 -16.98 28.38 1.92
C SER A 66 -15.88 27.70 2.74
N LEU A 67 -14.84 27.20 2.07
CA LEU A 67 -13.74 26.48 2.71
C LEU A 67 -12.57 27.40 3.10
N ALA A 68 -12.57 28.66 2.67
CA ALA A 68 -11.57 29.66 3.04
C ALA A 68 -11.54 29.97 4.56
N ILE A 69 -12.58 29.56 5.32
CA ILE A 69 -12.62 29.72 6.77
C ILE A 69 -11.70 28.75 7.54
N PHE A 70 -11.22 27.70 6.88
CA PHE A 70 -10.30 26.71 7.45
C PHE A 70 -8.86 27.03 7.05
N ASP A 71 -7.92 26.79 7.96
CA ASP A 71 -6.51 27.11 7.75
C ASP A 71 -5.81 26.04 6.91
N ASN A 72 -6.30 24.79 6.98
CA ASN A 72 -5.77 23.65 6.26
C ASN A 72 -6.89 22.80 5.63
N ILE A 73 -6.70 22.42 4.37
CA ILE A 73 -7.58 21.50 3.65
C ILE A 73 -6.77 20.29 3.18
N ILE A 74 -7.33 19.11 3.39
CA ILE A 74 -6.94 17.85 2.75
C ILE A 74 -7.99 17.56 1.68
N ALA A 75 -7.62 17.71 0.41
CA ALA A 75 -8.54 17.50 -0.72
C ALA A 75 -8.80 16.02 -0.96
N THR A 76 -10.06 15.61 -1.01
CA THR A 76 -10.40 14.19 -1.28
C THR A 76 -10.47 13.89 -2.76
N ASN A 77 -11.37 14.54 -3.49
CA ASN A 77 -11.53 14.37 -4.93
C ASN A 77 -11.50 12.89 -5.34
N LEU A 78 -12.50 12.12 -4.91
CA LEU A 78 -12.49 10.65 -5.01
C LEU A 78 -13.59 10.12 -5.94
N ASP A 79 -14.28 10.95 -6.72
CA ASP A 79 -15.58 10.57 -7.31
C ASP A 79 -15.54 10.28 -8.81
N ARG A 80 -14.40 10.49 -9.45
CA ARG A 80 -14.30 10.35 -10.90
C ARG A 80 -12.87 10.11 -11.34
N ALA A 81 -12.74 9.56 -12.55
CA ALA A 81 -11.44 9.27 -13.15
C ALA A 81 -10.64 10.55 -13.40
N GLU A 82 -11.31 11.68 -13.62
CA GLU A 82 -10.68 12.99 -13.80
C GLU A 82 -10.09 13.57 -12.51
N ASP A 83 -10.37 12.99 -11.34
CA ASP A 83 -9.69 13.33 -10.10
C ASP A 83 -8.32 12.64 -10.04
N LEU A 84 -7.42 13.10 -10.92
CA LEU A 84 -6.22 12.37 -11.34
C LEU A 84 -5.29 11.95 -10.20
N ILE A 85 -5.15 12.79 -9.17
CA ILE A 85 -4.26 12.49 -8.04
C ILE A 85 -4.74 11.25 -7.29
N HIS A 86 -6.04 11.17 -6.97
CA HIS A 86 -6.60 9.99 -6.33
C HIS A 86 -6.66 8.80 -7.30
N HIS A 87 -7.07 9.04 -8.55
CA HIS A 87 -7.17 8.00 -9.58
C HIS A 87 -5.87 7.21 -9.72
N TYR A 88 -4.74 7.91 -9.95
CA TYR A 88 -3.46 7.26 -10.15
C TYR A 88 -2.87 6.71 -8.86
N SER A 89 -2.96 7.44 -7.73
CA SER A 89 -2.37 6.98 -6.47
C SER A 89 -3.11 5.79 -5.83
N SER A 90 -4.31 5.48 -6.30
CA SER A 90 -5.12 4.34 -5.84
C SER A 90 -5.07 3.12 -6.77
N GLY A 91 -4.32 3.19 -7.86
CA GLY A 91 -4.08 2.04 -8.72
C GLY A 91 -3.14 1.01 -8.10
N TYR A 92 -2.71 0.07 -8.92
CA TYR A 92 -1.86 -1.04 -8.56
C TYR A 92 -0.63 -1.06 -9.48
N TYR A 93 0.56 -0.93 -8.89
CA TYR A 93 1.85 -1.05 -9.57
C TYR A 93 2.90 -1.54 -8.58
N THR A 94 3.75 -2.49 -8.97
CA THR A 94 4.95 -2.87 -8.22
C THR A 94 5.96 -3.52 -9.16
N ARG A 95 7.24 -3.29 -8.88
CA ARG A 95 8.35 -3.95 -9.56
C ARG A 95 9.23 -4.65 -8.54
N TRP A 96 9.59 -5.89 -8.87
CA TRP A 96 10.45 -6.74 -8.06
C TRP A 96 11.75 -6.97 -8.83
N GLU A 97 12.83 -6.32 -8.38
CA GLU A 97 14.16 -6.51 -8.96
C GLU A 97 14.70 -7.89 -8.57
N ALA A 98 15.34 -8.58 -9.51
CA ALA A 98 15.76 -9.96 -9.29
C ALA A 98 16.97 -10.09 -8.36
N GLU A 99 17.73 -9.03 -8.15
CA GLU A 99 18.83 -8.96 -7.18
C GLU A 99 18.33 -8.87 -5.72
N ASP A 100 17.12 -8.37 -5.51
CA ASP A 100 16.50 -8.21 -4.19
C ASP A 100 15.79 -9.50 -3.74
N THR A 101 16.48 -10.63 -3.86
CA THR A 101 15.91 -11.93 -3.50
C THR A 101 15.65 -12.04 -2.01
N VAL A 102 14.51 -12.62 -1.65
CA VAL A 102 14.10 -12.85 -0.27
C VAL A 102 14.01 -14.35 0.02
N VAL A 103 14.08 -14.68 1.31
CA VAL A 103 13.88 -16.05 1.80
C VAL A 103 12.64 -16.12 2.70
N GLY A 104 12.04 -17.31 2.78
CA GLY A 104 10.92 -17.58 3.68
C GLY A 104 9.57 -17.04 3.17
N ILE A 105 8.81 -16.45 4.08
CA ILE A 105 7.39 -16.07 3.86
C ILE A 105 7.20 -14.60 3.49
N VAL A 106 8.28 -13.81 3.43
CA VAL A 106 8.22 -12.39 3.06
C VAL A 106 7.93 -12.25 1.56
N PRO A 107 7.11 -11.28 1.14
CA PRO A 107 6.92 -10.98 -0.29
C PRO A 107 8.22 -10.48 -0.94
N GLY A 108 8.62 -11.11 -2.03
CA GLY A 108 9.76 -10.74 -2.88
C GLY A 108 10.12 -11.86 -3.87
N ILE A 109 11.10 -11.63 -4.74
CA ILE A 109 11.60 -12.68 -5.64
C ILE A 109 12.24 -13.79 -4.81
N LYS A 110 11.81 -15.04 -5.03
CA LYS A 110 12.37 -16.22 -4.35
C LYS A 110 13.14 -17.05 -5.36
N LEU A 111 14.45 -17.10 -5.19
CA LEU A 111 15.35 -17.89 -6.03
C LEU A 111 15.33 -19.35 -5.58
N ILE A 112 15.01 -20.28 -6.48
CA ILE A 112 14.97 -21.72 -6.18
C ILE A 112 16.21 -22.45 -6.73
N THR A 113 16.64 -22.10 -7.94
CA THR A 113 17.92 -22.56 -8.53
C THR A 113 18.70 -21.36 -9.08
N GLY A 114 19.97 -21.55 -9.41
CA GLY A 114 20.76 -20.53 -10.09
C GLY A 114 21.57 -19.67 -9.13
N SER A 115 21.92 -18.48 -9.60
CA SER A 115 22.69 -17.49 -8.84
C SER A 115 22.15 -16.08 -9.06
N VAL A 116 22.34 -15.22 -8.06
CA VAL A 116 22.09 -13.78 -8.15
C VAL A 116 23.39 -13.09 -8.55
N THR A 117 23.29 -12.11 -9.43
CA THR A 117 24.35 -11.14 -9.76
C THR A 117 23.90 -9.75 -9.34
N GLN A 118 24.70 -8.72 -9.64
CA GLN A 118 24.33 -7.34 -9.30
C GLN A 118 23.05 -6.87 -10.01
N ASN A 119 22.69 -7.45 -11.16
CA ASN A 119 21.62 -6.94 -12.02
C ASN A 119 20.60 -8.00 -12.46
N ASP A 120 20.79 -9.26 -12.09
CA ASP A 120 19.91 -10.34 -12.52
C ASP A 120 19.99 -11.56 -11.61
N CYS A 121 18.97 -12.41 -11.68
CA CYS A 121 19.11 -13.81 -11.33
C CYS A 121 19.26 -14.65 -12.60
N ARG A 122 20.04 -15.74 -12.53
CA ARG A 122 20.38 -16.54 -13.71
C ARG A 122 20.47 -18.02 -13.43
N ALA A 123 20.10 -18.82 -14.43
CA ALA A 123 20.36 -20.25 -14.51
C ALA A 123 21.27 -20.56 -15.71
N ILE A 124 22.32 -21.33 -15.46
CA ILE A 124 23.38 -21.65 -16.40
C ILE A 124 23.38 -23.15 -16.71
N VAL A 125 23.44 -23.45 -18.00
CA VAL A 125 23.43 -24.82 -18.53
C VAL A 125 24.63 -25.60 -18.00
N GLY A 126 24.37 -26.83 -17.55
CA GLY A 126 25.39 -27.75 -17.06
C GLY A 126 25.86 -27.48 -15.62
N THR A 127 25.41 -26.39 -14.98
CA THR A 127 25.70 -26.08 -13.57
C THR A 127 24.47 -26.13 -12.68
N ASP A 128 23.32 -25.69 -13.20
CA ASP A 128 22.08 -25.59 -12.43
C ASP A 128 21.13 -26.76 -12.69
N GLN A 129 20.15 -26.92 -11.78
CA GLN A 129 19.14 -27.95 -11.91
C GLN A 129 18.20 -27.67 -13.08
N ILE A 130 18.02 -28.66 -13.95
CA ILE A 130 17.14 -28.59 -15.13
C ILE A 130 15.69 -28.90 -14.72
N ASP A 131 14.73 -28.30 -15.43
CA ASP A 131 13.29 -28.49 -15.23
C ASP A 131 12.78 -28.07 -13.85
N THR A 132 13.43 -27.05 -13.27
CA THR A 132 13.08 -26.47 -11.97
C THR A 132 12.75 -24.98 -12.09
N PHE A 133 12.27 -24.38 -11.01
CA PHE A 133 12.04 -22.94 -10.96
C PHE A 133 13.37 -22.19 -10.79
N LEU A 134 13.59 -21.17 -11.61
CA LEU A 134 14.51 -20.08 -11.31
C LEU A 134 13.87 -19.18 -10.25
N VAL A 135 12.65 -18.71 -10.52
CA VAL A 135 11.85 -17.87 -9.61
C VAL A 135 10.55 -18.56 -9.20
N ASP A 136 10.21 -18.54 -7.91
CA ASP A 136 8.89 -18.95 -7.35
C ASP A 136 8.41 -17.95 -6.28
N GLY A 137 8.08 -16.73 -6.68
CA GLY A 137 7.65 -15.65 -5.79
C GLY A 137 7.44 -14.34 -6.53
N PRO A 138 6.89 -13.29 -5.89
CA PRO A 138 6.48 -13.19 -4.48
C PRO A 138 5.26 -14.05 -4.14
N ASP A 139 4.94 -14.18 -2.85
CA ASP A 139 3.70 -14.79 -2.35
C ASP A 139 2.93 -13.71 -1.60
N TYR A 140 1.95 -13.07 -2.24
CA TYR A 140 1.20 -12.00 -1.58
C TYR A 140 -0.22 -11.85 -2.11
N ILE A 141 -1.08 -11.27 -1.28
CA ILE A 141 -2.47 -10.99 -1.62
C ILE A 141 -2.52 -9.76 -2.54
N GLN A 142 -3.19 -9.92 -3.68
CA GLN A 142 -3.58 -8.85 -4.59
C GLN A 142 -5.10 -8.62 -4.50
N ASP A 143 -5.53 -7.39 -4.74
CA ASP A 143 -6.95 -7.05 -4.75
C ASP A 143 -7.60 -7.56 -6.04
N ARG A 144 -8.71 -8.28 -5.91
CA ARG A 144 -9.45 -8.77 -7.08
C ARG A 144 -10.22 -7.66 -7.80
N LYS A 145 -10.62 -6.63 -7.05
CA LYS A 145 -11.51 -5.57 -7.51
C LYS A 145 -10.93 -4.21 -7.18
N TYR A 146 -11.19 -3.22 -8.02
CA TYR A 146 -10.84 -1.85 -7.70
C TYR A 146 -11.62 -1.37 -6.47
N ARG A 147 -10.93 -0.55 -5.67
CA ARG A 147 -11.49 0.10 -4.47
C ARG A 147 -11.82 1.58 -4.71
N LEU A 148 -11.67 2.05 -5.95
CA LEU A 148 -12.11 3.37 -6.39
C LEU A 148 -13.63 3.51 -6.22
N LEU A 149 -14.09 4.64 -5.68
CA LEU A 149 -15.49 4.85 -5.29
C LEU A 149 -16.38 5.35 -6.44
N TYR A 150 -15.97 5.15 -7.69
CA TYR A 150 -16.69 5.65 -8.87
C TYR A 150 -16.70 4.69 -10.05
N THR A 151 -17.74 4.83 -10.87
CA THR A 151 -17.93 4.07 -12.11
C THR A 151 -16.91 4.50 -13.17
N PRO A 152 -16.39 3.57 -14.01
CA PRO A 152 -16.72 2.14 -14.06
C PRO A 152 -15.96 1.27 -13.07
N TYR A 153 -15.07 1.85 -12.25
CA TYR A 153 -14.14 1.09 -11.43
C TYR A 153 -14.74 0.48 -10.17
N PHE A 154 -15.76 1.10 -9.56
CA PHE A 154 -16.31 0.63 -8.29
C PHE A 154 -16.78 -0.83 -8.34
N GLY A 155 -16.03 -1.72 -7.67
CA GLY A 155 -16.30 -3.16 -7.63
C GLY A 155 -16.01 -3.90 -8.94
N ALA A 156 -15.42 -3.26 -9.95
CA ALA A 156 -14.97 -3.89 -11.18
C ALA A 156 -13.73 -4.75 -10.92
N SER A 157 -13.62 -5.87 -11.64
CA SER A 157 -12.44 -6.74 -11.56
C SER A 157 -11.20 -6.02 -12.06
N VAL A 158 -10.06 -6.24 -11.39
CA VAL A 158 -8.77 -5.73 -11.83
C VAL A 158 -8.20 -6.69 -12.88
N GLU A 159 -7.94 -6.18 -14.08
CA GLU A 159 -7.12 -6.86 -15.09
C GLU A 159 -5.66 -6.45 -14.86
N TYR A 160 -4.85 -7.40 -14.39
CA TYR A 160 -3.43 -7.21 -14.16
C TYR A 160 -2.63 -7.61 -15.40
N LYS A 161 -1.54 -6.88 -15.63
CA LYS A 161 -0.48 -7.22 -16.57
C LYS A 161 0.82 -7.40 -15.79
N VAL A 162 1.54 -8.48 -16.08
CA VAL A 162 2.86 -8.74 -15.52
C VAL A 162 3.88 -8.88 -16.63
N ASN A 163 4.98 -8.16 -16.53
CA ASN A 163 6.12 -8.20 -17.43
C ASN A 163 7.25 -8.97 -16.76
N PHE A 164 7.67 -10.07 -17.38
CA PHE A 164 8.90 -10.77 -17.01
C PHE A 164 10.01 -10.25 -17.92
N ARG A 165 10.99 -9.52 -17.37
CA ARG A 165 12.11 -9.04 -18.17
C ARG A 165 13.21 -10.08 -18.22
N LEU A 166 13.31 -10.74 -19.37
CA LEU A 166 14.14 -11.93 -19.55
C LEU A 166 15.07 -11.78 -20.74
N ARG A 167 16.16 -12.55 -20.72
CA ARG A 167 16.98 -12.83 -21.90
C ARG A 167 17.58 -14.22 -21.84
N THR A 168 18.03 -14.69 -22.99
CA THR A 168 18.83 -15.92 -23.12
C THR A 168 20.21 -15.63 -23.72
N THR A 169 21.10 -16.63 -23.73
CA THR A 169 22.32 -16.56 -24.53
C THR A 169 22.10 -17.10 -25.95
N PRO A 170 22.89 -16.64 -26.94
CA PRO A 170 23.00 -17.33 -28.21
C PRO A 170 23.33 -18.81 -28.02
N PRO A 171 22.88 -19.69 -28.93
CA PRO A 171 23.30 -21.09 -28.92
C PRO A 171 24.82 -21.16 -28.94
N PHE A 172 25.39 -22.02 -28.10
CA PHE A 172 26.84 -22.17 -28.02
C PHE A 172 27.36 -22.86 -29.29
N ILE A 173 27.81 -22.08 -30.27
CA ILE A 173 28.45 -22.60 -31.49
C ILE A 173 29.96 -22.73 -31.23
N GLY A 174 30.40 -23.81 -30.57
CA GLY A 174 31.83 -24.16 -30.58
C GLY A 174 32.35 -25.11 -29.50
N GLY A 175 32.87 -26.26 -29.95
CA GLY A 175 34.02 -26.94 -29.34
C GLY A 175 33.74 -27.96 -28.23
N ASN A 176 33.44 -29.21 -28.59
CA ASN A 176 33.51 -30.41 -27.76
C ASN A 176 32.55 -30.56 -26.55
N GLY A 177 31.60 -29.65 -26.37
CA GLY A 177 30.43 -29.88 -25.51
C GLY A 177 29.21 -30.23 -26.36
N SER A 178 28.92 -31.51 -26.54
CA SER A 178 27.76 -31.99 -27.31
C SER A 178 26.43 -31.52 -26.71
N PHE A 179 25.91 -30.38 -27.16
CA PHE A 179 24.48 -30.31 -27.45
C PHE A 179 24.29 -30.99 -28.81
N GLY A 180 23.82 -32.23 -28.76
CA GLY A 180 23.68 -33.08 -29.94
C GLY A 180 22.80 -32.44 -31.00
N GLY A 181 23.36 -32.26 -32.19
CA GLY A 181 22.61 -32.00 -33.41
C GLY A 181 22.43 -30.52 -33.75
N ASN A 182 23.39 -30.00 -34.53
CA ASN A 182 23.17 -28.87 -35.42
C ASN A 182 22.04 -29.23 -36.41
N SER A 183 20.79 -29.03 -36.01
CA SER A 183 19.72 -28.75 -36.95
C SER A 183 19.31 -27.31 -36.73
N PRO A 184 19.64 -26.37 -37.63
CA PRO A 184 19.27 -24.95 -37.52
C PRO A 184 17.75 -24.68 -37.64
N LEU A 185 16.93 -25.69 -37.36
CA LEU A 185 15.47 -25.72 -37.50
C LEU A 185 14.75 -26.21 -36.23
N GLN A 186 15.47 -26.55 -35.16
CA GLN A 186 14.83 -27.04 -33.94
C GLN A 186 14.64 -25.91 -32.94
N THR A 187 13.39 -25.51 -32.76
CA THR A 187 12.96 -24.62 -31.68
C THR A 187 13.00 -25.37 -30.35
N TYR A 188 13.68 -24.81 -29.36
CA TYR A 188 13.79 -25.39 -28.02
C TYR A 188 12.99 -24.58 -27.00
N ASN A 189 12.30 -25.25 -26.08
CA ASN A 189 11.70 -24.58 -24.93
C ASN A 189 12.82 -24.12 -23.99
N ILE A 190 12.86 -22.84 -23.63
CA ILE A 190 13.88 -22.31 -22.71
C ILE A 190 13.31 -22.20 -21.31
N CYS A 191 12.13 -21.58 -21.19
CA CYS A 191 11.46 -21.43 -19.91
C CYS A 191 9.95 -21.37 -20.07
N GLU A 192 9.25 -21.50 -18.95
CA GLU A 192 7.83 -21.18 -18.82
C GLU A 192 7.69 -20.06 -17.79
N ILE A 193 7.06 -18.96 -18.20
CA ILE A 193 6.61 -17.92 -17.28
C ILE A 193 5.18 -18.23 -16.89
N SER A 194 4.83 -18.04 -15.61
CA SER A 194 3.46 -18.23 -15.15
C SER A 194 3.09 -17.33 -13.99
N VAL A 195 1.78 -17.04 -13.92
CA VAL A 195 1.11 -16.43 -12.78
C VAL A 195 0.25 -17.51 -12.14
N VAL A 196 0.43 -17.73 -10.85
CA VAL A 196 -0.26 -18.78 -10.09
C VAL A 196 -0.88 -18.14 -8.86
N TYR A 197 -2.09 -18.57 -8.48
CA TYR A 197 -2.65 -18.27 -7.18
C TYR A 197 -2.51 -19.49 -6.27
N ARG A 198 -1.83 -19.31 -5.13
CA ARG A 198 -1.75 -20.28 -4.04
C ARG A 198 -2.85 -20.01 -3.03
N THR A 199 -3.70 -20.99 -2.75
CA THR A 199 -4.72 -20.88 -1.71
C THR A 199 -4.12 -21.13 -0.31
N GLN A 200 -4.90 -20.86 0.73
CA GLN A 200 -4.46 -21.08 2.12
C GLN A 200 -4.16 -22.55 2.44
N SER A 201 -4.81 -23.48 1.75
CA SER A 201 -4.52 -24.92 1.87
C SER A 201 -3.24 -25.35 1.14
N GLY A 202 -2.57 -24.42 0.45
CA GLY A 202 -1.34 -24.68 -0.31
C GLY A 202 -1.60 -25.17 -1.73
N ASN A 203 -2.85 -25.14 -2.21
CA ASN A 203 -3.17 -25.53 -3.59
C ASN A 203 -2.83 -24.39 -4.56
N ASP A 204 -2.07 -24.73 -5.59
CA ASP A 204 -1.68 -23.80 -6.65
C ASP A 204 -2.63 -23.93 -7.86
N SER A 205 -3.10 -22.80 -8.38
CA SER A 205 -3.86 -22.73 -9.63
C SER A 205 -3.24 -21.71 -10.58
N THR A 206 -2.90 -22.15 -11.80
CA THR A 206 -2.37 -21.27 -12.84
C THR A 206 -3.45 -20.31 -13.33
N LEU A 207 -3.19 -19.01 -13.22
CA LEU A 207 -4.04 -17.94 -13.77
C LEU A 207 -3.66 -17.62 -15.22
N ALA A 208 -2.35 -17.60 -15.50
CA ALA A 208 -1.81 -17.40 -16.85
C ALA A 208 -0.45 -18.10 -16.97
N SER A 209 -0.09 -18.57 -18.17
CA SER A 209 1.23 -19.14 -18.43
C SER A 209 1.61 -19.02 -19.90
N LYS A 210 2.91 -19.01 -20.18
CA LYS A 210 3.46 -19.04 -21.53
C LYS A 210 4.82 -19.71 -21.53
N VAL A 211 4.99 -20.66 -22.45
CA VAL A 211 6.30 -21.24 -22.76
C VAL A 211 7.04 -20.33 -23.73
N LEU A 212 8.24 -19.92 -23.35
CA LEU A 212 9.16 -19.15 -24.18
C LEU A 212 10.22 -20.10 -24.77
N THR A 213 10.50 -19.88 -26.05
CA THR A 213 11.34 -20.75 -26.86
C THR A 213 12.55 -19.99 -27.39
N SER A 214 13.52 -20.71 -27.97
CA SER A 214 14.69 -20.13 -28.64
C SER A 214 14.35 -19.10 -29.72
N ASP A 215 13.14 -19.16 -30.28
CA ASP A 215 12.72 -18.28 -31.37
C ASP A 215 11.95 -17.06 -30.88
N SER A 216 11.41 -17.12 -29.64
CA SER A 216 10.66 -16.00 -29.05
C SER A 216 11.45 -15.26 -27.96
N LEU A 217 12.41 -15.92 -27.31
CA LEU A 217 13.23 -15.33 -26.26
C LEU A 217 14.44 -14.59 -26.86
N SER A 218 14.60 -13.32 -26.50
CA SER A 218 15.62 -12.43 -27.02
C SER A 218 16.99 -12.66 -26.37
N TYR A 219 18.06 -12.33 -27.10
CA TYR A 219 19.43 -12.32 -26.58
C TYR A 219 19.77 -11.05 -25.79
N ILE A 220 18.93 -10.01 -25.93
CA ILE A 220 18.94 -8.82 -25.08
C ILE A 220 17.71 -8.85 -24.18
N TYR A 221 17.72 -8.09 -23.08
CA TYR A 221 16.55 -8.03 -22.21
C TYR A 221 15.34 -7.49 -22.96
N ASP A 222 14.25 -8.24 -22.85
CA ASP A 222 12.94 -7.87 -23.39
C ASP A 222 11.85 -8.29 -22.41
N ASN A 223 10.68 -7.65 -22.53
CA ASN A 223 9.55 -7.87 -21.65
C ASN A 223 8.63 -8.95 -22.24
N TYR A 224 8.40 -10.01 -21.47
CA TYR A 224 7.46 -11.06 -21.80
C TYR A 224 6.24 -10.95 -20.90
N SER A 225 5.14 -10.46 -21.48
CA SER A 225 3.95 -10.14 -20.70
C SER A 225 2.96 -11.31 -20.60
N LEU A 226 2.28 -11.38 -19.45
CA LEU A 226 1.04 -12.13 -19.25
C LEU A 226 -0.03 -11.17 -18.73
N THR A 227 -1.29 -11.46 -19.07
CA THR A 227 -2.46 -10.77 -18.52
C THR A 227 -3.28 -11.76 -17.73
N TYR A 228 -3.79 -11.35 -16.56
CA TYR A 228 -4.60 -12.21 -15.71
C TYR A 228 -5.62 -11.42 -14.90
N THR A 229 -6.66 -12.13 -14.46
CA THR A 229 -7.61 -11.67 -13.45
C THR A 229 -7.65 -12.72 -12.33
N ILE A 230 -7.97 -12.29 -11.11
CA ILE A 230 -8.15 -13.22 -9.99
C ILE A 230 -9.64 -13.61 -9.97
N PRO A 231 -10.00 -14.89 -10.06
CA PRO A 231 -11.41 -15.30 -10.00
C PRO A 231 -11.99 -15.17 -8.58
N ASP A 232 -13.32 -15.26 -8.45
CA ASP A 232 -13.98 -15.26 -7.14
C ASP A 232 -13.61 -16.48 -6.28
N SER A 233 -13.29 -17.61 -6.93
CA SER A 233 -12.87 -18.85 -6.28
C SER A 233 -11.76 -19.55 -7.08
N ILE A 234 -10.88 -20.26 -6.35
CA ILE A 234 -9.85 -21.14 -6.89
C ILE A 234 -10.23 -22.57 -6.52
N GLY A 235 -10.70 -23.34 -7.51
CA GLY A 235 -11.35 -24.63 -7.23
C GLY A 235 -12.59 -24.43 -6.37
N ASN A 236 -12.64 -25.11 -5.21
CA ASN A 236 -13.72 -24.98 -4.23
C ASN A 236 -13.41 -23.98 -3.10
N GLU A 237 -12.22 -23.37 -3.10
CA GLU A 237 -11.82 -22.41 -2.07
C GLU A 237 -12.10 -20.99 -2.56
N PRO A 238 -12.73 -20.14 -1.74
CA PRO A 238 -12.87 -18.74 -2.10
C PRO A 238 -11.49 -18.12 -2.22
N ALA A 239 -11.25 -17.34 -3.30
CA ALA A 239 -10.08 -16.49 -3.40
C ALA A 239 -10.27 -15.35 -2.39
N THR A 240 -9.93 -15.64 -1.14
CA THR A 240 -10.24 -14.82 0.02
C THR A 240 -9.23 -13.68 0.11
N ILE A 241 -9.74 -12.44 0.10
CA ILE A 241 -8.97 -11.25 0.48
C ILE A 241 -8.94 -11.11 2.02
N HIS A 242 -9.89 -11.75 2.70
CA HIS A 242 -9.98 -11.71 4.15
C HIS A 242 -9.16 -12.85 4.77
N ARG A 243 -7.96 -12.50 5.24
CA ARG A 243 -7.37 -13.26 6.34
C ARG A 243 -8.39 -13.23 7.49
N GLN A 244 -8.60 -14.37 8.14
CA GLN A 244 -9.25 -14.38 9.46
C GLN A 244 -8.55 -13.31 10.30
N GLU A 245 -9.33 -12.35 10.78
CA GLU A 245 -8.90 -11.38 11.77
C GLU A 245 -8.43 -12.19 12.99
N PHE A 246 -7.13 -12.40 13.10
CA PHE A 246 -6.57 -13.12 14.23
C PHE A 246 -6.80 -12.28 15.48
N ASN A 247 -7.33 -12.92 16.51
CA ASN A 247 -7.54 -12.29 17.80
C ASN A 247 -6.16 -11.88 18.35
N PRO A 248 -5.90 -10.58 18.60
CA PRO A 248 -4.56 -10.06 18.94
C PRO A 248 -3.97 -10.62 20.25
N ILE A 249 -4.72 -11.41 21.01
CA ILE A 249 -4.35 -11.93 22.33
C ILE A 249 -3.51 -13.21 22.24
N ASP A 250 -3.67 -14.05 21.21
CA ASP A 250 -3.04 -15.37 21.20
C ASP A 250 -1.52 -15.36 20.91
N LYS A 251 -0.93 -14.18 20.68
CA LYS A 251 0.49 -14.03 20.33
C LYS A 251 1.15 -12.83 21.02
N ILE A 252 0.92 -12.64 22.33
CA ILE A 252 1.80 -11.82 23.17
C ILE A 252 3.09 -12.63 23.41
N GLY A 253 3.97 -12.59 22.43
CA GLY A 253 5.20 -13.36 22.38
C GLY A 253 5.37 -13.84 20.95
N TYR A 254 6.16 -13.10 20.17
CA TYR A 254 6.51 -13.36 18.78
C TYR A 254 6.65 -14.86 18.51
N PRO A 255 5.61 -15.55 18.00
CA PRO A 255 5.84 -16.85 17.44
C PRO A 255 6.36 -16.50 16.06
N ASP A 256 7.65 -16.71 15.90
CA ASP A 256 8.21 -17.12 14.62
C ASP A 256 7.13 -17.94 13.91
N LYS A 257 6.51 -17.38 12.86
CA LYS A 257 5.34 -17.95 12.16
C LYS A 257 5.81 -19.13 11.30
N SER A 258 6.63 -20.00 11.87
CA SER A 258 7.35 -21.12 11.26
C SER A 258 6.43 -22.29 10.84
N GLY A 259 5.14 -22.00 10.62
CA GLY A 259 4.14 -22.96 10.15
C GLY A 259 3.06 -22.36 9.25
N GLU A 260 3.11 -21.05 8.94
CA GLU A 260 2.17 -20.44 8.01
C GLU A 260 2.72 -20.53 6.58
N THR A 261 2.03 -21.25 5.70
CA THR A 261 2.33 -21.25 4.26
C THR A 261 1.94 -19.91 3.66
N ALA A 262 2.88 -19.24 3.01
CA ALA A 262 2.58 -18.04 2.22
C ALA A 262 1.56 -18.38 1.11
N PHE A 263 0.57 -17.51 0.89
CA PHE A 263 -0.54 -17.70 -0.06
C PHE A 263 -0.81 -16.39 -0.82
N GLY A 264 -1.56 -16.48 -1.92
CA GLY A 264 -1.82 -15.37 -2.83
C GLY A 264 -1.18 -15.57 -4.21
N VAL A 265 -0.91 -14.48 -4.91
CA VAL A 265 -0.36 -14.51 -6.27
C VAL A 265 1.15 -14.73 -6.23
N LYS A 266 1.60 -15.59 -7.15
CA LYS A 266 2.99 -15.94 -7.45
C LYS A 266 3.34 -15.67 -8.89
N PHE A 267 4.53 -15.12 -9.09
CA PHE A 267 5.17 -15.04 -10.40
C PHE A 267 6.27 -16.10 -10.48
N ARG A 268 6.26 -16.91 -11.55
CA ARG A 268 7.13 -18.07 -11.69
C ARG A 268 7.88 -18.03 -12.99
N VAL A 269 9.13 -18.45 -12.92
CA VAL A 269 9.99 -18.69 -14.09
C VAL A 269 10.55 -20.10 -13.97
N LYS A 270 9.98 -21.06 -14.70
CA LYS A 270 10.49 -22.44 -14.77
C LYS A 270 11.51 -22.55 -15.90
N TRP A 271 12.70 -23.06 -15.61
CA TRP A 271 13.79 -23.18 -16.58
C TRP A 271 13.99 -24.62 -17.07
N PHE A 272 14.06 -24.81 -18.39
CA PHE A 272 14.14 -26.13 -19.02
C PHE A 272 15.56 -26.60 -19.33
N GLY A 273 16.61 -25.84 -18.98
CA GLY A 273 17.99 -26.33 -19.11
C GLY A 273 18.60 -26.30 -20.50
N ASN A 274 17.86 -25.86 -21.53
CA ASN A 274 18.34 -25.89 -22.92
C ASN A 274 19.29 -24.72 -23.25
N TYR A 275 19.13 -23.58 -22.59
CA TYR A 275 19.92 -22.36 -22.77
C TYR A 275 20.12 -21.66 -21.44
N ASN A 276 21.13 -20.80 -21.32
CA ASN A 276 21.26 -19.95 -20.13
C ASN A 276 20.08 -18.98 -20.08
N LEU A 277 19.49 -18.80 -18.91
CA LEU A 277 18.35 -17.90 -18.69
C LEU A 277 18.72 -16.83 -17.68
N TYR A 278 18.31 -15.59 -17.94
CA TYR A 278 18.53 -14.45 -17.06
C TYR A 278 17.20 -13.71 -16.87
N CYS A 279 16.91 -13.33 -15.64
CA CYS A 279 15.76 -12.53 -15.25
C CYS A 279 16.24 -11.28 -14.51
N ASP A 280 15.90 -10.11 -15.06
CA ASP A 280 16.24 -8.78 -14.54
C ASP A 280 15.21 -8.37 -13.48
N TYR A 281 13.93 -8.35 -13.85
CA TYR A 281 12.86 -8.05 -12.91
C TYR A 281 11.53 -8.66 -13.31
N ILE A 282 10.58 -8.60 -12.38
CA ILE A 282 9.16 -8.86 -12.61
C ILE A 282 8.36 -7.61 -12.22
N GLU A 283 7.65 -7.02 -13.17
CA GLU A 283 6.85 -5.80 -12.99
C GLU A 283 5.38 -6.14 -13.17
N VAL A 284 4.53 -5.75 -12.22
CA VAL A 284 3.09 -6.01 -12.22
C VAL A 284 2.33 -4.70 -12.05
N TYR A 285 1.23 -4.57 -12.78
CA TYR A 285 0.40 -3.38 -12.74
C TYR A 285 -1.02 -3.66 -13.19
N ASP A 286 -1.96 -2.82 -12.76
CA ASP A 286 -3.29 -2.81 -13.35
C ASP A 286 -3.27 -2.12 -14.71
N LYS A 287 -3.97 -2.72 -15.66
CA LYS A 287 -3.92 -2.27 -17.05
C LYS A 287 -4.72 -0.99 -17.29
N GLU A 288 -5.78 -0.74 -16.52
CA GLU A 288 -6.69 0.37 -16.81
C GLU A 288 -6.13 1.73 -16.36
N ILE A 289 -5.30 1.77 -15.32
CA ILE A 289 -4.78 2.99 -14.71
C ILE A 289 -3.28 3.13 -14.98
N TRP A 290 -2.50 2.07 -14.75
CA TRP A 290 -1.03 2.15 -14.75
C TRP A 290 -0.37 1.80 -16.09
N GLU A 291 -1.11 1.26 -17.07
CA GLU A 291 -0.55 1.05 -18.42
C GLU A 291 -0.15 2.38 -19.08
N GLU A 292 -0.92 3.45 -18.89
CA GLU A 292 -0.62 4.78 -19.41
C GLU A 292 0.74 5.32 -18.89
N TYR A 293 1.05 5.10 -17.61
CA TYR A 293 2.32 5.51 -17.01
C TYR A 293 3.51 4.80 -17.67
N LEU A 294 3.37 3.50 -17.92
CA LEU A 294 4.43 2.68 -18.50
C LEU A 294 4.63 2.96 -20.00
N ASP A 295 3.58 3.36 -20.70
CA ASP A 295 3.66 3.76 -22.11
C ASP A 295 4.29 5.15 -22.28
N ASP A 296 3.88 6.15 -21.47
CA ASP A 296 4.43 7.50 -21.50
C ASP A 296 4.36 8.19 -20.13
N SER A 297 5.36 7.90 -19.29
CA SER A 297 5.53 8.55 -17.99
C SER A 297 5.62 10.08 -18.06
N GLY A 298 6.05 10.66 -19.19
CA GLY A 298 6.14 12.10 -19.38
C GLY A 298 4.76 12.74 -19.48
N THR A 299 3.88 12.16 -20.29
CA THR A 299 2.48 12.59 -20.42
C THR A 299 1.72 12.42 -19.10
N PHE A 300 1.86 11.25 -18.46
CA PHE A 300 1.28 10.98 -17.13
C PHE A 300 1.68 12.06 -16.09
N ASN A 301 2.98 12.37 -15.99
CA ASN A 301 3.48 13.35 -15.04
C ASN A 301 2.89 14.75 -15.30
N ASN A 302 2.71 15.11 -16.58
CA ASN A 302 2.13 16.39 -16.96
C ASN A 302 0.64 16.47 -16.64
N LEU A 303 -0.11 15.37 -16.76
CA LEU A 303 -1.53 15.30 -16.41
C LEU A 303 -1.74 15.59 -14.92
N ILE A 304 -1.00 14.91 -14.03
CA ILE A 304 -1.08 15.12 -12.57
C ILE A 304 -0.74 16.57 -12.22
N LYS A 305 0.35 17.11 -12.76
CA LYS A 305 0.77 18.51 -12.52
C LYS A 305 -0.29 19.50 -13.00
N SER A 306 -0.86 19.27 -14.19
CA SER A 306 -1.89 20.13 -14.76
C SER A 306 -3.17 20.11 -13.93
N TYR A 307 -3.58 18.93 -13.44
CA TYR A 307 -4.71 18.82 -12.52
C TYR A 307 -4.46 19.60 -11.22
N ALA A 308 -3.31 19.39 -10.57
CA ALA A 308 -2.98 20.09 -9.33
C ALA A 308 -2.90 21.62 -9.51
N GLN A 309 -2.42 22.10 -10.66
CA GLN A 309 -2.36 23.52 -11.00
C GLN A 309 -3.73 24.21 -11.10
N GLN A 310 -4.81 23.46 -11.40
CA GLN A 310 -6.17 24.02 -11.40
C GLN A 310 -6.58 24.56 -10.01
N PHE A 311 -5.92 24.07 -8.96
CA PHE A 311 -6.16 24.45 -7.58
C PHE A 311 -5.11 25.41 -7.03
N SER A 312 -4.30 26.06 -7.88
CA SER A 312 -3.25 27.00 -7.44
C SER A 312 -3.78 28.21 -6.66
N GLY A 313 -5.07 28.54 -6.82
CA GLY A 313 -5.75 29.59 -6.05
C GLY A 313 -6.10 29.21 -4.61
N TRP A 314 -5.94 27.95 -4.21
CA TRP A 314 -6.31 27.44 -2.89
C TRP A 314 -5.14 27.59 -1.90
N SER A 315 -4.99 28.79 -1.33
CA SER A 315 -3.88 29.09 -0.40
C SER A 315 -3.87 28.27 0.90
N ASN A 316 -4.99 27.62 1.25
CA ASN A 316 -5.18 26.77 2.42
C ASN A 316 -5.20 25.26 2.10
N LEU A 317 -5.04 24.87 0.83
CA LEU A 317 -4.82 23.48 0.46
C LEU A 317 -3.43 23.04 0.95
N ARG A 318 -3.34 21.89 1.64
CA ARG A 318 -2.09 21.39 2.24
C ARG A 318 -1.70 20.00 1.79
N SER A 319 -2.69 19.14 1.52
CA SER A 319 -2.45 17.78 1.03
C SER A 319 -3.58 17.30 0.15
N TRP A 320 -3.29 16.25 -0.59
CA TRP A 320 -4.27 15.44 -1.30
C TRP A 320 -4.45 14.11 -0.59
N TYR A 321 -5.69 13.73 -0.35
CA TYR A 321 -6.02 12.41 0.15
C TYR A 321 -5.86 11.39 -0.97
N SER A 322 -5.11 10.32 -0.70
CA SER A 322 -4.89 9.23 -1.65
C SER A 322 -5.91 8.11 -1.42
N LEU A 323 -5.48 6.85 -1.45
CA LEU A 323 -6.28 5.67 -1.18
C LEU A 323 -6.57 5.55 0.32
N ASP A 324 -7.81 5.21 0.67
CA ASP A 324 -8.18 4.82 2.02
C ASP A 324 -7.67 3.40 2.32
N GLU A 325 -6.84 3.25 3.35
CA GLU A 325 -6.27 1.98 3.80
C GLU A 325 -5.61 1.16 2.68
N PRO A 326 -4.43 1.52 2.16
CA PRO A 326 -3.77 0.75 1.11
C PRO A 326 -3.52 -0.69 1.58
N ARG A 327 -4.09 -1.68 0.87
CA ARG A 327 -4.21 -3.06 1.39
C ARG A 327 -3.16 -4.03 0.91
N THR A 328 -2.64 -3.77 -0.27
CA THR A 328 -1.70 -4.64 -0.97
C THR A 328 -0.44 -3.86 -1.30
N ILE A 329 0.68 -4.56 -1.45
CA ILE A 329 1.98 -3.94 -1.73
C ILE A 329 1.92 -3.14 -3.04
N ASP A 330 1.10 -3.59 -3.99
CA ASP A 330 0.88 -2.91 -5.27
C ASP A 330 0.27 -1.52 -5.14
N ASN A 331 -0.30 -1.14 -3.99
CA ASN A 331 -0.79 0.21 -3.77
C ASN A 331 0.30 1.20 -3.30
N TYR A 332 1.50 0.71 -2.96
CA TYR A 332 2.50 1.53 -2.27
C TYR A 332 3.33 2.37 -3.25
N GLU A 333 3.80 1.76 -4.35
CA GLU A 333 4.53 2.48 -5.40
C GLU A 333 3.68 3.54 -6.12
N PRO A 334 2.39 3.29 -6.44
CA PRO A 334 1.48 4.31 -6.94
C PRO A 334 1.44 5.58 -6.10
N TYR A 335 1.35 5.42 -4.78
CA TYR A 335 1.38 6.54 -3.84
C TYR A 335 2.72 7.31 -3.97
N ARG A 336 3.86 6.61 -3.91
CA ARG A 336 5.19 7.24 -3.99
C ARG A 336 5.40 8.00 -5.29
N ILE A 337 5.04 7.40 -6.41
CA ILE A 337 5.23 7.99 -7.74
C ILE A 337 4.38 9.26 -7.85
N VAL A 338 3.11 9.22 -7.48
CA VAL A 338 2.24 10.41 -7.53
C VAL A 338 2.75 11.50 -6.58
N ASP A 339 3.14 11.16 -5.35
CA ASP A 339 3.70 12.14 -4.39
C ASP A 339 4.97 12.82 -4.93
N SER A 340 5.83 12.08 -5.65
CA SER A 340 7.06 12.62 -6.25
C SER A 340 6.81 13.59 -7.41
N VAL A 341 5.63 13.50 -8.04
CA VAL A 341 5.24 14.33 -9.20
C VAL A 341 4.59 15.64 -8.76
N LEU A 342 3.95 15.66 -7.59
CA LEU A 342 3.32 16.84 -7.01
C LEU A 342 4.37 17.91 -6.68
N ASN A 343 4.19 19.12 -7.22
CA ASN A 343 5.08 20.26 -7.01
C ASN A 343 4.34 21.60 -6.89
N SER A 344 3.10 21.59 -6.39
CA SER A 344 2.15 22.70 -6.49
C SER A 344 1.55 23.11 -5.13
N ALA A 345 0.37 23.78 -5.14
CA ALA A 345 -0.30 24.38 -3.98
C ALA A 345 -0.50 23.43 -2.78
N ALA A 346 -0.58 22.12 -3.05
CA ALA A 346 -0.24 21.08 -2.09
C ALA A 346 0.71 20.08 -2.75
N ASP A 347 1.85 19.85 -2.11
CA ASP A 347 2.97 19.06 -2.60
C ASP A 347 3.10 17.72 -1.86
N THR A 348 2.07 17.35 -1.11
CA THR A 348 2.05 16.12 -0.30
C THR A 348 0.76 15.34 -0.49
N LEU A 349 0.89 14.03 -0.66
CA LEU A 349 -0.16 13.08 -0.41
C LEU A 349 -0.30 12.81 1.09
N ILE A 350 -1.50 12.40 1.49
CA ILE A 350 -1.79 11.83 2.80
C ILE A 350 -2.76 10.67 2.61
N THR A 351 -2.55 9.59 3.34
CA THR A 351 -3.44 8.41 3.33
C THR A 351 -3.77 8.01 4.77
N THR A 352 -4.97 7.49 4.97
CA THR A 352 -5.30 6.72 6.17
C THR A 352 -4.69 5.33 6.04
N PHE A 353 -3.93 4.93 7.05
CA PHE A 353 -3.47 3.57 7.17
C PHE A 353 -4.11 2.96 8.41
N HIS A 354 -4.96 1.96 8.20
CA HIS A 354 -5.44 1.12 9.29
C HIS A 354 -4.50 -0.08 9.45
N PRO A 355 -3.72 -0.14 10.54
CA PRO A 355 -2.76 -1.22 10.77
C PRO A 355 -3.40 -2.60 10.99
N ASN A 356 -4.74 -2.74 10.93
CA ASN A 356 -5.47 -3.88 11.48
C ASN A 356 -5.20 -4.05 12.99
N TRP A 357 -5.75 -5.11 13.57
CA TRP A 357 -5.73 -5.36 15.01
C TRP A 357 -4.32 -5.55 15.60
N ASP A 358 -3.41 -6.15 14.83
CA ASP A 358 -2.03 -6.45 15.23
C ASP A 358 -0.96 -5.79 14.36
N GLY A 359 -1.29 -4.89 13.44
CA GLY A 359 -0.30 -4.27 12.57
C GLY A 359 0.11 -5.09 11.34
N ASP A 360 -0.16 -6.40 11.33
CA ASP A 360 0.54 -7.32 10.43
C ASP A 360 -0.29 -7.70 9.20
N ARG A 361 0.33 -7.66 8.01
CA ARG A 361 -0.22 -8.21 6.76
C ARG A 361 0.90 -8.97 6.05
N ASN A 362 0.58 -10.06 5.34
CA ASN A 362 1.59 -10.88 4.64
C ASN A 362 2.79 -11.30 5.53
N ASN A 363 2.55 -11.49 6.83
CA ASN A 363 3.57 -11.83 7.83
C ASN A 363 4.63 -10.75 8.11
N GLU A 364 4.34 -9.50 7.78
CA GLU A 364 5.16 -8.33 8.08
C GLU A 364 4.30 -7.22 8.69
N PHE A 365 4.93 -6.30 9.43
CA PHE A 365 4.25 -5.10 9.92
C PHE A 365 3.91 -4.21 8.72
N SER A 366 2.63 -4.16 8.37
CA SER A 366 2.15 -3.57 7.12
C SER A 366 2.42 -2.07 7.01
N VAL A 367 2.38 -1.36 8.14
CA VAL A 367 2.70 0.08 8.15
C VAL A 367 4.17 0.30 7.85
N LYS A 368 5.07 -0.52 8.41
CA LYS A 368 6.51 -0.41 8.11
C LYS A 368 6.77 -0.68 6.63
N ARG A 369 6.17 -1.73 6.05
CA ARG A 369 6.31 -2.00 4.61
C ARG A 369 5.83 -0.81 3.76
N PHE A 370 4.72 -0.19 4.14
CA PHE A 370 4.23 1.01 3.48
C PHE A 370 5.20 2.18 3.62
N VAL A 371 5.74 2.43 4.81
CA VAL A 371 6.72 3.50 5.04
C VAL A 371 8.00 3.26 4.24
N ASP A 372 8.53 2.05 4.25
CA ASP A 372 9.76 1.68 3.55
C ASP A 372 9.60 1.81 2.03
N ASN A 373 8.47 1.36 1.48
CA ASN A 373 8.24 1.34 0.04
C ASN A 373 7.66 2.65 -0.50
N ALA A 374 6.73 3.29 0.21
CA ALA A 374 6.05 4.48 -0.26
C ALA A 374 6.76 5.79 0.16
N SER A 375 7.62 5.73 1.19
CA SER A 375 8.31 6.87 1.80
C SER A 375 7.40 8.09 1.98
N PRO A 376 6.25 7.94 2.67
CA PRO A 376 5.24 8.99 2.72
C PRO A 376 5.75 10.18 3.52
N LYS A 377 5.66 11.38 2.93
CA LYS A 377 5.94 12.64 3.66
C LYS A 377 5.01 12.84 4.85
N ARG A 378 3.78 12.31 4.78
CA ARG A 378 2.77 12.37 5.84
C ARG A 378 1.93 11.10 5.88
N LEU A 379 1.80 10.51 7.06
CA LEU A 379 1.04 9.29 7.29
C LEU A 379 -0.07 9.54 8.31
N MET A 380 -1.32 9.23 7.98
CA MET A 380 -2.43 9.31 8.94
C MET A 380 -2.76 7.91 9.45
N ILE A 381 -2.53 7.64 10.72
CA ILE A 381 -2.90 6.37 11.34
C ILE A 381 -4.37 6.41 11.72
N ASN A 382 -5.18 5.59 11.04
CA ASN A 382 -6.57 5.40 11.40
C ASN A 382 -6.71 4.19 12.33
N TYR A 383 -6.94 4.41 13.63
CA TYR A 383 -7.08 3.30 14.59
C TYR A 383 -8.18 3.59 15.60
N TYR A 384 -9.12 2.65 15.75
CA TYR A 384 -10.25 2.75 16.68
C TYR A 384 -10.06 1.81 17.87
N PRO A 385 -9.43 2.26 18.97
CA PRO A 385 -9.08 1.39 20.09
C PRO A 385 -10.26 1.03 21.01
N LEU A 386 -11.42 1.67 20.86
CA LEU A 386 -12.52 1.54 21.82
C LEU A 386 -13.57 0.56 21.31
N TRP A 387 -13.37 -0.72 21.59
CA TRP A 387 -14.22 -1.84 21.15
C TRP A 387 -15.36 -2.16 22.11
N TYR A 388 -16.48 -2.66 21.57
CA TYR A 388 -17.71 -2.89 22.34
C TYR A 388 -17.55 -3.89 23.49
N ASN A 389 -16.75 -4.93 23.31
CA ASN A 389 -16.53 -6.04 24.23
C ASN A 389 -15.25 -5.89 25.07
N GLU A 390 -14.47 -4.84 24.84
CA GLU A 390 -13.17 -4.68 25.47
C GLU A 390 -13.13 -3.57 26.52
N THR A 391 -12.16 -3.70 27.43
CA THR A 391 -11.92 -2.66 28.43
C THR A 391 -11.27 -1.44 27.78
N PHE A 392 -11.52 -0.27 28.37
CA PHE A 392 -10.88 0.97 27.91
C PHE A 392 -9.35 0.93 28.02
N ASN A 393 -8.82 0.34 29.10
CA ASN A 393 -7.39 0.20 29.30
C ASN A 393 -6.76 -0.71 28.24
N TYR A 394 -7.45 -1.79 27.86
CA TYR A 394 -7.01 -2.68 26.80
C TYR A 394 -6.90 -1.93 25.47
N GLY A 395 -7.92 -1.17 25.08
CA GLY A 395 -7.87 -0.32 23.89
C GLY A 395 -6.73 0.69 23.86
N LEU A 396 -6.47 1.37 24.98
CA LEU A 396 -5.34 2.31 25.05
C LEU A 396 -3.98 1.58 24.97
N GLN A 397 -3.88 0.38 25.53
CA GLN A 397 -2.65 -0.42 25.44
C GLN A 397 -2.35 -0.83 24.00
N THR A 398 -3.35 -1.27 23.24
CA THR A 398 -3.17 -1.64 21.83
C THR A 398 -2.90 -0.44 20.95
N GLN A 399 -3.59 0.69 21.17
CA GLN A 399 -3.26 1.96 20.50
C GLN A 399 -1.79 2.28 20.73
N ARG A 400 -1.33 2.24 21.99
CA ARG A 400 0.05 2.54 22.36
C ARG A 400 1.04 1.65 21.60
N GLN A 401 0.79 0.34 21.59
CA GLN A 401 1.66 -0.63 20.93
C GLN A 401 1.73 -0.41 19.41
N THR A 402 0.58 -0.22 18.77
CA THR A 402 0.48 0.01 17.33
C THR A 402 1.24 1.26 16.89
N THR A 403 1.09 2.36 17.61
CA THR A 403 1.79 3.61 17.28
C THR A 403 3.26 3.59 17.72
N GLN A 404 3.62 2.87 18.79
CA GLN A 404 5.02 2.65 19.18
C GLN A 404 5.79 1.86 18.13
N ARG A 405 5.19 0.83 17.53
CA ARG A 405 5.82 0.00 16.50
C ARG A 405 6.24 0.78 15.24
N LEU A 406 5.65 1.95 15.00
CA LEU A 406 6.11 2.86 13.95
C LEU A 406 7.55 3.34 14.20
N PHE A 407 7.96 3.42 15.48
CA PHE A 407 9.23 3.97 15.93
C PHE A 407 10.16 2.93 16.57
N ASP A 408 9.63 1.81 17.08
CA ASP A 408 10.39 0.83 17.86
C ASP A 408 11.12 -0.22 16.99
N ASP A 409 10.76 -0.43 15.73
CA ASP A 409 11.44 -1.35 14.79
C ASP A 409 12.70 -0.70 14.12
N THR A 410 13.30 0.28 14.79
CA THR A 410 14.38 1.14 14.30
C THR A 410 15.78 0.53 14.50
N ASP A 411 16.00 -0.68 13.98
CA ASP A 411 17.36 -1.15 13.60
C ASP A 411 17.83 -0.52 12.26
N ILE A 412 17.09 0.47 11.74
CA ILE A 412 17.42 1.23 10.53
C ILE A 412 17.36 2.72 10.87
N GLU A 413 18.37 3.46 10.45
CA GLU A 413 18.55 4.92 10.54
C GLU A 413 17.47 5.75 9.80
N ASN A 414 16.28 5.21 9.54
CA ASN A 414 15.21 5.90 8.82
C ASN A 414 14.44 6.84 9.76
N GLU A 415 14.84 8.10 9.75
CA GLU A 415 14.15 9.28 10.32
C GLU A 415 12.83 9.63 9.58
N ASP A 416 12.27 8.76 8.74
CA ASP A 416 11.44 9.20 7.61
C ASP A 416 9.94 9.43 7.88
N VAL A 417 9.39 9.05 9.05
CA VAL A 417 7.99 9.42 9.41
C VAL A 417 7.97 10.53 10.45
N ASP A 418 8.54 11.67 10.08
CA ASP A 418 8.58 12.87 10.94
C ASP A 418 7.19 13.52 11.14
N ASP A 419 6.24 13.29 10.23
CA ASP A 419 4.92 13.92 10.18
C ASP A 419 3.77 12.89 10.17
N TYR A 420 3.61 12.13 11.27
CA TYR A 420 2.45 11.25 11.43
C TYR A 420 1.27 11.97 12.10
N TRP A 421 0.07 11.68 11.61
CA TRP A 421 -1.20 12.17 12.12
C TRP A 421 -1.99 11.00 12.69
N PHE A 422 -2.91 11.27 13.62
CA PHE A 422 -3.74 10.23 14.23
C PHE A 422 -5.22 10.54 14.10
N VAL A 423 -6.00 9.54 13.65
CA VAL A 423 -7.46 9.62 13.66
C VAL A 423 -7.96 9.12 15.00
N THR A 424 -8.48 10.03 15.82
CA THR A 424 -9.15 9.69 17.08
C THR A 424 -10.57 9.22 16.78
N GLN A 425 -10.91 8.06 17.34
CA GLN A 425 -12.28 7.56 17.38
C GLN A 425 -13.20 8.53 18.13
N ALA A 426 -14.08 9.23 17.41
CA ALA A 426 -15.05 10.16 18.01
C ALA A 426 -16.48 9.59 18.08
N MET A 427 -16.69 8.35 17.62
CA MET A 427 -18.00 7.71 17.49
C MET A 427 -17.98 6.20 17.74
N GLY A 428 -19.18 5.61 17.70
CA GLY A 428 -19.44 4.18 17.87
C GLY A 428 -20.31 3.63 16.74
N PHE A 429 -20.03 2.40 16.31
CA PHE A 429 -20.75 1.70 15.25
C PHE A 429 -21.66 0.62 15.82
N TYR A 430 -22.87 0.56 15.25
CA TYR A 430 -23.75 -0.59 15.38
C TYR A 430 -24.32 -0.95 14.03
N SER A 431 -24.12 -2.20 13.61
CA SER A 431 -25.08 -2.83 12.72
C SER A 431 -26.15 -3.52 13.56
N ARG A 432 -27.42 -3.36 13.16
CA ARG A 432 -28.50 -4.23 13.59
C ARG A 432 -28.76 -5.22 12.46
N ASP A 433 -28.96 -6.48 12.77
CA ASP A 433 -29.36 -7.49 11.82
C ASP A 433 -30.78 -7.19 11.30
N SER A 434 -31.24 -7.98 10.33
CA SER A 434 -32.59 -7.87 9.77
C SER A 434 -33.72 -8.10 10.79
N LEU A 435 -33.41 -8.57 11.99
CA LEU A 435 -34.34 -8.79 13.11
C LEU A 435 -34.24 -7.69 14.18
N GLY A 436 -33.37 -6.69 13.99
CA GLY A 436 -33.15 -5.59 14.92
C GLY A 436 -32.22 -5.93 16.10
N VAL A 437 -31.61 -7.12 16.12
CA VAL A 437 -30.59 -7.54 17.09
C VAL A 437 -29.26 -6.89 16.70
N LEU A 438 -28.46 -6.47 17.69
CA LEU A 438 -27.12 -5.92 17.41
C LEU A 438 -26.25 -7.04 16.81
N ASP A 439 -25.89 -6.91 15.53
CA ASP A 439 -25.27 -7.98 14.72
C ASP A 439 -23.73 -7.94 14.85
N THR A 440 -23.14 -6.75 14.80
CA THR A 440 -21.72 -6.54 15.09
C THR A 440 -21.50 -5.12 15.60
N ALA A 441 -20.77 -4.96 16.71
CA ALA A 441 -20.39 -3.64 17.22
C ALA A 441 -18.86 -3.52 17.11
N TRP A 442 -18.32 -3.07 15.98
CA TRP A 442 -16.87 -2.91 15.81
C TRP A 442 -16.27 -1.88 16.78
N SER A 443 -17.11 -1.07 17.43
CA SER A 443 -16.72 -0.05 18.40
C SER A 443 -17.76 0.13 19.51
N LYS A 444 -17.33 0.78 20.61
CA LYS A 444 -18.20 1.13 21.73
C LYS A 444 -19.31 2.08 21.30
N PRO A 445 -20.54 1.92 21.86
CA PRO A 445 -21.73 2.72 21.52
C PRO A 445 -21.53 4.21 21.59
N ARG A 446 -20.76 4.59 22.61
CA ARG A 446 -20.74 5.91 23.16
C ARG A 446 -19.37 6.11 23.73
N ILE A 447 -18.57 6.87 23.00
CA ILE A 447 -17.28 7.32 23.47
C ILE A 447 -17.53 8.48 24.43
N THR A 448 -17.01 8.35 25.65
CA THR A 448 -17.06 9.44 26.64
C THR A 448 -16.00 10.50 26.30
N PRO A 449 -16.19 11.76 26.68
CA PRO A 449 -15.17 12.79 26.53
C PRO A 449 -13.82 12.41 27.16
N GLU A 450 -13.84 11.64 28.27
CA GLU A 450 -12.64 11.12 28.92
C GLU A 450 -11.90 10.12 28.02
N GLN A 451 -12.63 9.20 27.39
CA GLN A 451 -12.05 8.18 26.52
C GLN A 451 -11.45 8.78 25.25
N MET A 452 -12.17 9.71 24.61
CA MET A 452 -11.67 10.45 23.45
C MET A 452 -10.41 11.23 23.82
N ARG A 453 -10.43 11.99 24.94
CA ARG A 453 -9.26 12.74 25.42
C ARG A 453 -8.05 11.83 25.67
N ALA A 454 -8.23 10.68 26.30
CA ALA A 454 -7.10 9.79 26.58
C ALA A 454 -6.49 9.22 25.30
N SER A 455 -7.31 8.82 24.31
CA SER A 455 -6.83 8.35 23.02
C SER A 455 -6.06 9.46 22.28
N THR A 456 -6.60 10.68 22.26
CA THR A 456 -5.91 11.84 21.68
C THR A 456 -4.59 12.15 22.40
N PHE A 457 -4.58 12.24 23.73
CA PHE A 457 -3.37 12.54 24.49
C PHE A 457 -2.31 11.45 24.36
N LEU A 458 -2.72 10.18 24.23
CA LEU A 458 -1.80 9.09 23.96
C LEU A 458 -1.11 9.28 22.60
N ALA A 459 -1.87 9.55 21.54
CA ALA A 459 -1.30 9.84 20.23
C ALA A 459 -0.36 11.07 20.25
N LEU A 460 -0.77 12.15 20.93
CA LEU A 460 0.09 13.34 21.09
C LEU A 460 1.37 13.03 21.86
N SER A 461 1.30 12.21 22.90
CA SER A 461 2.47 11.82 23.70
C SER A 461 3.49 10.98 22.93
N GLN A 462 3.07 10.38 21.81
CA GLN A 462 3.91 9.58 20.92
C GLN A 462 4.43 10.38 19.72
N GLY A 463 4.12 11.68 19.65
CA GLY A 463 4.71 12.59 18.67
C GLY A 463 3.78 13.05 17.54
N ALA A 464 2.48 12.75 17.60
CA ALA A 464 1.53 13.06 16.52
C ALA A 464 1.57 14.55 16.19
N LYS A 465 1.69 14.87 14.90
CA LYS A 465 1.76 16.23 14.36
C LYS A 465 0.41 16.79 13.95
N GLY A 466 -0.63 15.96 13.89
CA GLY A 466 -2.01 16.37 13.66
C GLY A 466 -3.00 15.36 14.22
N ILE A 467 -4.18 15.84 14.62
CA ILE A 467 -5.28 15.00 15.11
C ILE A 467 -6.50 15.21 14.22
N MET A 468 -7.02 14.11 13.67
CA MET A 468 -8.31 14.09 13.00
C MET A 468 -9.34 13.41 13.91
N PHE A 469 -10.56 13.94 13.96
CA PHE A 469 -11.69 13.28 14.63
C PHE A 469 -12.62 12.73 13.56
N ASP A 470 -12.87 11.42 13.62
CA ASP A 470 -13.77 10.75 12.68
C ASP A 470 -15.18 10.57 13.28
N PRO A 471 -16.22 11.16 12.66
CA PRO A 471 -17.61 11.11 13.14
C PRO A 471 -18.49 9.99 12.57
N ALA A 472 -18.07 9.24 11.52
CA ALA A 472 -18.65 8.11 10.75
C ALA A 472 -20.18 7.83 10.57
N PRO A 473 -20.56 7.02 9.53
CA PRO A 473 -19.72 6.47 8.45
C PRO A 473 -19.76 7.32 7.19
N LEU A 474 -18.57 7.56 6.63
CA LEU A 474 -18.37 7.72 5.20
C LEU A 474 -18.20 6.32 4.61
N LEU A 475 -19.33 5.62 4.39
CA LEU A 475 -19.45 4.47 3.50
C LEU A 475 -20.83 4.53 2.83
#